data_AF-A0A090E5B2-F1
#
_entry.id   AF-A0A090E5B2-F1
#
_cell.length_a   1.000
_cell.length_b   1.000
_cell.length_c   1.000
_cell.angle_alpha   90.00
_cell.angle_beta   90.00
_cell.angle_gamma   90.00
#
_symmetry.space_group_name_H-M   'P 1'
#
loop_
_entity.id
_entity.type
_entity.pdbx_description
1 polymer ?
#
loop_
_entity_poly.entity_id
_entity_poly.type
_entity_poly.pdbx_seq_one_letter_code
_entity_poly.pdbx_strand_id
1 'polypeptide(L)'
;MTLSTQEQILIEQRVTNEAKSAGVAYLLWFLLGALGAHRFYLGRTGTGIAELLLFIFGWMTIVIGVGALLLVALGIWVLVDAFLIPGMVQAHKADVRKRLGMDVLISAGGPMVDTSKWSRKDRERLAAQAAREPRA
;
A
#
# COMPACT_ATOMS: atom_id res chain seq x y z
N MET A 1 3.63 -7.95 24.72
CA MET A 1 3.28 -9.32 24.32
C MET A 1 3.78 -9.51 22.89
N THR A 2 4.82 -10.31 22.71
CA THR A 2 5.34 -10.65 21.37
C THR A 2 4.51 -11.80 20.82
N LEU A 3 3.99 -11.67 19.60
CA LEU A 3 3.17 -12.67 18.91
C LEU A 3 3.80 -14.07 18.99
N SER A 4 2.99 -15.11 19.20
CA SER A 4 3.48 -16.49 19.20
C SER A 4 4.03 -16.87 17.82
N THR A 5 4.97 -17.82 17.77
CA THR A 5 5.62 -18.25 16.53
C THR A 5 4.62 -18.71 15.46
N GLN A 6 3.51 -19.35 15.88
CA GLN A 6 2.44 -19.77 14.98
C GLN A 6 1.72 -18.58 14.34
N GLU A 7 1.40 -17.55 15.12
CA GLU A 7 0.78 -16.32 14.61
C GLU A 7 1.71 -15.57 13.64
N GLN A 8 3.01 -15.51 13.94
CA GLN A 8 3.99 -14.89 13.04
C GLN A 8 4.09 -15.61 11.69
N ILE A 9 4.09 -16.95 11.70
CA ILE A 9 4.11 -17.76 10.47
C ILE A 9 2.83 -17.52 9.64
N LEU A 10 1.66 -17.48 10.29
CA LEU A 10 0.39 -17.22 9.61
C LEU A 10 0.34 -15.83 8.99
N ILE A 11 0.89 -14.81 9.67
CA ILE A 11 0.97 -13.45 9.13
C ILE A 11 1.90 -13.40 7.92
N GLU A 12 3.09 -14.00 7.97
CA GLU A 12 4.02 -14.02 6.83
C GLU A 12 3.42 -14.77 5.62
N GLN A 13 2.69 -15.86 5.87
CA GLN A 13 1.95 -16.58 4.82
C GLN A 13 0.89 -15.68 4.17
N ARG A 14 0.09 -14.96 4.97
CA ARG A 14 -0.92 -14.02 4.43
C ARG A 14 -0.26 -12.86 3.69
N VAL A 15 0.81 -12.27 4.21
CA VAL A 15 1.55 -11.21 3.53
C VAL A 15 2.07 -11.70 2.18
N THR A 16 2.61 -12.90 2.12
CA THR A 16 3.10 -13.48 0.86
C THR A 16 1.98 -13.70 -0.15
N ASN A 17 0.79 -14.09 0.32
CA ASN A 17 -0.36 -14.37 -0.55
C ASN A 17 -1.10 -13.09 -1.00
N GLU A 18 -1.20 -12.08 -0.13
CA GLU A 18 -1.92 -10.83 -0.40
C GLU A 18 -1.06 -9.74 -1.05
N ALA A 19 0.27 -9.77 -0.85
CA ALA A 19 1.15 -8.78 -1.45
C ALA A 19 1.25 -8.96 -2.97
N LYS A 20 1.35 -7.82 -3.67
CA LYS A 20 1.63 -7.77 -5.11
C LYS A 20 2.95 -8.47 -5.45
N SER A 21 2.94 -9.21 -6.56
CA SER A 21 4.09 -9.99 -7.03
C SER A 21 5.12 -9.11 -7.72
N ALA A 22 6.39 -9.23 -7.31
CA ALA A 22 7.51 -8.57 -7.97
C ALA A 22 7.65 -9.01 -9.44
N GLY A 23 7.43 -10.30 -9.72
CA GLY A 23 7.50 -10.83 -11.09
C GLY A 23 6.45 -10.19 -12.00
N VAL A 24 5.22 -10.01 -11.49
CA VAL A 24 4.16 -9.32 -12.24
C VAL A 24 4.50 -7.85 -12.46
N ALA A 25 5.09 -7.17 -11.46
CA ALA A 25 5.53 -5.80 -11.62
C ALA A 25 6.60 -5.65 -12.71
N TYR A 26 7.59 -6.55 -12.77
CA TYR A 26 8.59 -6.56 -13.85
C TYR A 26 8.00 -6.93 -15.22
N LEU A 27 7.04 -7.85 -15.26
CA LEU A 27 6.34 -8.20 -16.49
C LEU A 27 5.57 -7.01 -17.07
N LEU A 28 4.83 -6.30 -16.21
CA LEU A 28 4.11 -5.08 -16.59
C LEU A 28 5.06 -3.96 -16.99
N TRP A 29 6.19 -3.83 -16.31
CA TRP A 29 7.23 -2.86 -16.66
C TRP A 29 7.83 -3.16 -18.05
N PHE A 30 8.12 -4.42 -18.36
CA PHE A 30 8.70 -4.80 -19.63
C PHE A 30 7.73 -4.60 -20.81
N LEU A 31 6.45 -4.95 -20.63
CA LEU A 31 5.44 -4.90 -21.69
C LEU A 31 4.74 -3.53 -21.81
N LEU A 32 4.45 -2.88 -20.69
CA LEU A 32 3.65 -1.65 -20.60
C LEU A 32 4.33 -0.57 -19.76
N GLY A 33 5.66 -0.61 -19.59
CA GLY A 33 6.41 0.33 -18.75
C GLY A 33 6.25 1.79 -19.16
N ALA A 34 6.28 2.07 -20.46
CA ALA A 34 6.08 3.43 -20.98
C ALA A 34 4.66 4.00 -20.72
N LEU A 35 3.69 3.12 -20.44
CA LEU A 35 2.31 3.51 -20.07
C LEU A 35 2.12 3.61 -18.55
N GLY A 36 3.12 3.20 -17.76
CA GLY A 36 3.10 3.21 -16.30
C GLY A 36 2.30 2.09 -15.64
N ALA A 37 2.04 0.98 -16.34
CA ALA A 37 1.25 -0.13 -15.83
C ALA A 37 1.81 -0.76 -14.54
N HIS A 38 3.14 -0.86 -14.42
CA HIS A 38 3.82 -1.35 -13.21
C HIS A 38 3.55 -0.45 -12.00
N ARG A 39 3.46 0.87 -12.18
CA ARG A 39 3.14 1.82 -11.10
C ARG A 39 1.69 1.70 -10.67
N PHE A 40 0.75 1.54 -11.62
CA PHE A 40 -0.65 1.30 -11.30
C PHE A 40 -0.85 0.00 -10.51
N TYR A 41 -0.17 -1.08 -10.92
CA TYR A 41 -0.24 -2.38 -10.22
C TYR A 41 0.26 -2.30 -8.78
N LEU A 42 1.31 -1.51 -8.53
CA LEU A 42 1.89 -1.28 -7.20
C LEU A 42 1.16 -0.19 -6.38
N GLY A 43 0.01 0.30 -6.86
CA GLY A 43 -0.82 1.28 -6.14
C GLY A 43 -0.30 2.73 -6.20
N ARG A 44 0.67 3.03 -7.07
CA ARG A 44 1.26 4.37 -7.25
C ARG A 44 0.57 5.17 -8.37
N THR A 45 -0.75 5.31 -8.26
CA THR A 45 -1.63 5.89 -9.29
C THR A 45 -1.20 7.29 -9.74
N GLY A 46 -0.84 8.19 -8.82
CA GLY A 46 -0.46 9.57 -9.19
C GLY A 46 0.72 9.62 -10.15
N THR A 47 1.79 8.88 -9.85
CA THR A 47 2.98 8.81 -10.73
C THR A 47 2.76 7.95 -11.97
N GLY A 48 1.87 6.94 -11.93
CA GLY A 48 1.48 6.20 -13.14
C GLY A 48 0.69 7.08 -14.13
N ILE A 49 -0.16 7.98 -13.63
CA ILE A 49 -0.84 8.98 -14.47
C ILE A 49 0.19 9.93 -15.09
N ALA A 50 1.21 10.35 -14.34
CA ALA A 50 2.27 11.20 -14.88
C ALA A 50 3.03 10.54 -16.04
N GLU A 51 3.38 9.25 -15.92
CA GLU A 51 4.00 8.48 -17.02
C GLU A 51 3.05 8.38 -18.23
N LEU A 52 1.77 8.07 -18.01
CA LEU A 52 0.79 7.98 -19.09
C LEU A 52 0.61 9.33 -19.82
N LEU A 53 0.54 10.44 -19.08
CA LEU A 53 0.45 11.77 -19.67
C LEU A 53 1.73 12.12 -20.45
N LEU A 54 2.91 11.83 -19.91
CA LEU A 54 4.17 12.02 -20.63
C LEU A 54 4.22 11.21 -21.92
N PHE A 55 3.72 9.98 -21.92
CA PHE A 55 3.60 9.18 -23.13
C PHE A 55 2.66 9.83 -24.14
N ILE A 56 1.45 10.21 -23.74
CA ILE A 56 0.44 10.81 -24.62
C ILE A 56 0.94 12.15 -25.18
N PHE A 57 1.41 13.06 -24.33
CA PHE A 57 1.91 14.37 -24.74
C PHE A 57 3.22 14.26 -25.52
N GLY A 58 4.08 13.30 -25.19
CA GLY A 58 5.31 13.00 -25.93
C GLY A 58 5.01 12.62 -27.38
N TRP A 59 4.02 11.74 -27.60
CA TRP A 59 3.58 11.41 -28.96
C TRP A 59 2.83 12.55 -29.65
N MET A 60 1.96 13.28 -28.93
CA MET A 60 1.18 14.39 -29.49
C MET A 60 2.06 15.55 -29.96
N THR A 61 3.16 15.82 -29.25
CA THR A 61 4.09 16.92 -29.55
C THR A 61 5.30 16.49 -30.39
N ILE A 62 5.33 15.24 -30.88
CA ILE A 62 6.46 14.76 -31.69
C ILE A 62 6.60 15.53 -33.01
N VAL A 63 5.46 15.99 -33.57
CA VAL A 63 5.41 16.76 -34.82
C VAL A 63 6.12 18.12 -34.74
N ILE A 64 6.22 18.69 -33.54
CA ILE A 64 6.94 19.95 -33.27
C ILE A 64 8.34 19.71 -32.67
N GLY A 65 8.83 18.47 -32.66
CA GLY A 65 10.14 18.07 -32.13
C GLY A 65 10.25 17.99 -30.61
N VAL A 66 9.43 18.74 -29.86
CA VAL A 66 9.39 18.72 -28.37
C VAL A 66 9.09 17.33 -27.83
N GLY A 67 8.25 16.56 -28.51
CA GLY A 67 7.88 15.20 -28.12
C GLY A 67 9.07 14.25 -28.00
N ALA A 68 10.12 14.43 -28.81
CA ALA A 68 11.31 13.60 -28.74
C ALA A 68 12.04 13.74 -27.38
N LEU A 69 12.15 14.96 -26.84
CA LEU A 69 12.74 15.20 -25.53
C LEU A 69 11.90 14.56 -24.40
N LEU A 70 10.57 14.67 -24.48
CA LEU A 70 9.66 14.08 -23.50
C LEU A 70 9.74 12.55 -23.52
N LEU A 71 9.80 11.94 -24.71
CA LEU A 71 9.91 10.49 -24.87
C LEU A 71 11.28 9.96 -24.41
N VAL A 72 12.36 10.71 -24.62
CA VAL A 72 13.69 10.36 -24.05
C VAL A 72 13.66 10.44 -22.53
N ALA A 73 13.09 11.50 -21.96
CA ALA A 73 12.93 11.64 -20.52
C ALA A 73 12.07 10.49 -19.93
N LEU A 74 10.97 10.11 -20.62
CA LEU A 74 10.15 8.96 -20.27
C LEU A 74 10.96 7.66 -20.33
N GLY A 75 11.76 7.45 -21.37
CA GLY A 75 12.62 6.27 -21.50
C GLY A 75 13.63 6.14 -20.35
N ILE A 76 14.27 7.25 -19.96
CA ILE A 76 15.18 7.29 -18.80
C ILE A 76 14.40 6.99 -17.52
N TRP A 77 13.22 7.58 -17.33
CA TRP A 77 12.39 7.31 -16.16
C TRP A 77 12.02 5.83 -16.08
N VAL A 78 11.47 5.23 -17.15
CA VAL A 78 11.13 3.80 -17.19
C VAL A 78 12.36 2.94 -16.86
N LEU A 79 13.55 3.29 -17.36
CA LEU A 79 14.77 2.55 -17.07
C LEU A 79 15.18 2.67 -15.59
N VAL A 80 15.06 3.87 -15.00
CA VAL A 80 15.26 4.12 -13.57
C VAL A 80 14.26 3.30 -12.74
N ASP A 81 13.02 3.19 -13.21
CA ASP A 81 11.96 2.44 -12.53
C ASP A 81 12.28 0.95 -12.35
N ALA A 82 13.08 0.34 -13.24
CA ALA A 82 13.59 -1.01 -13.04
C ALA A 82 14.31 -1.18 -11.69
N PHE A 83 15.05 -0.15 -11.27
CA PHE A 83 15.75 -0.13 -9.98
C PHE A 83 14.84 0.27 -8.81
N LEU A 84 13.74 0.99 -9.06
CA LEU A 84 12.78 1.34 -8.02
C LEU A 84 11.80 0.20 -7.70
N ILE A 85 11.47 -0.67 -8.67
CA ILE A 85 10.50 -1.76 -8.50
C ILE A 85 10.74 -2.59 -7.22
N PRO A 86 11.97 -3.02 -6.88
CA PRO A 86 12.23 -3.73 -5.62
C PRO A 86 11.78 -2.93 -4.40
N GLY A 87 12.16 -1.65 -4.30
CA GLY A 87 11.75 -0.77 -3.20
C GLY A 87 10.23 -0.55 -3.18
N MET A 88 9.60 -0.44 -4.34
CA MET A 88 8.16 -0.29 -4.47
C MET A 88 7.39 -1.51 -3.98
N VAL A 89 7.86 -2.72 -4.30
CA VAL A 89 7.29 -3.98 -3.84
C VAL A 89 7.46 -4.14 -2.33
N GLN A 90 8.62 -3.80 -1.79
CA GLN A 90 8.85 -3.91 -0.35
C GLN A 90 7.98 -2.94 0.46
N ALA A 91 7.80 -1.70 -0.03
CA ALA A 91 6.86 -0.76 0.58
C ALA A 91 5.44 -1.33 0.61
N HIS A 92 4.98 -1.93 -0.49
CA HIS A 92 3.66 -2.55 -0.54
C HIS A 92 3.51 -3.73 0.42
N LYS A 93 4.53 -4.61 0.51
CA LYS A 93 4.56 -5.71 1.49
C LYS A 93 4.49 -5.20 2.92
N ALA A 94 5.18 -4.11 3.24
CA ALA A 94 5.14 -3.50 4.57
C ALA A 94 3.74 -2.98 4.92
N ASP A 95 3.04 -2.37 3.95
CA ASP A 95 1.66 -1.90 4.13
C ASP A 95 0.68 -3.06 4.40
N VAL A 96 0.81 -4.14 3.64
CA VAL A 96 0.00 -5.37 3.84
C VAL A 96 0.28 -5.98 5.21
N ARG A 97 1.55 -6.08 5.61
CA ARG A 97 1.94 -6.58 6.94
C ARG A 97 1.36 -5.72 8.07
N LYS A 98 1.39 -4.39 7.93
CA LYS A 98 0.82 -3.47 8.93
C LYS A 98 -0.70 -3.64 9.06
N ARG A 99 -1.41 -3.81 7.95
CA ARG A 99 -2.86 -4.04 7.93
C ARG A 99 -3.22 -5.36 8.59
N LEU A 100 -2.58 -6.45 8.19
CA LEU A 100 -2.81 -7.77 8.78
C LEU A 100 -2.46 -7.82 10.27
N GLY A 101 -1.37 -7.17 10.67
CA GLY A 101 -1.01 -7.04 12.09
C GLY A 101 -2.07 -6.27 12.88
N MET A 102 -2.64 -5.21 12.31
CA MET A 102 -3.72 -4.46 12.92
C MET A 102 -5.02 -5.28 13.01
N ASP A 103 -5.36 -6.07 11.98
CA ASP A 103 -6.53 -6.95 11.98
C ASP A 103 -6.41 -8.08 13.02
N VAL A 104 -5.20 -8.64 13.18
CA VAL A 104 -4.91 -9.61 14.26
C VAL A 104 -5.04 -8.94 15.62
N LEU A 105 -4.49 -7.74 15.80
CA LEU A 105 -4.68 -6.98 17.04
C LEU A 105 -6.17 -6.76 17.33
N ILE A 106 -6.96 -6.27 16.35
CA ILE A 106 -8.39 -6.01 16.53
C ILE A 106 -9.15 -7.31 16.86
N SER A 107 -8.91 -8.40 16.12
CA SER A 107 -9.61 -9.68 16.30
C SER A 107 -9.19 -10.43 17.57
N ALA A 108 -7.96 -10.23 18.06
CA ALA A 108 -7.52 -10.72 19.37
C ALA A 108 -8.04 -9.88 20.55
N GLY A 109 -8.92 -8.90 20.30
CA GLY A 109 -9.40 -7.96 21.32
C GLY A 109 -8.41 -6.81 21.52
N GLY A 110 -8.16 -6.05 20.45
CA GLY A 110 -7.15 -4.98 20.34
C GLY A 110 -7.16 -4.05 21.53
N PRO A 111 -6.01 -3.40 21.84
CA PRO A 111 -5.57 -3.09 23.20
C PRO A 111 -6.77 -2.81 24.08
N MET A 112 -7.20 -3.83 24.85
CA MET A 112 -8.25 -3.69 25.85
C MET A 112 -8.02 -2.34 26.49
N VAL A 113 -8.95 -1.40 26.30
CA VAL A 113 -8.75 -0.03 26.77
C VAL A 113 -8.30 -0.18 28.21
N ASP A 114 -7.09 0.27 28.50
CA ASP A 114 -6.46 0.00 29.78
C ASP A 114 -7.21 0.79 30.85
N THR A 115 -8.30 0.18 31.32
CA THR A 115 -9.22 0.77 32.29
C THR A 115 -8.56 0.91 33.65
N SER A 116 -7.38 0.29 33.85
CA SER A 116 -6.58 0.47 35.05
C SER A 116 -6.16 1.93 35.21
N LYS A 117 -5.96 2.67 34.11
CA LYS A 117 -5.61 4.10 34.11
C LYS A 117 -6.80 5.05 34.06
N TRP A 118 -8.02 4.56 34.07
CA TRP A 118 -9.20 5.42 33.98
C TRP A 118 -9.46 6.21 35.25
N SER A 119 -9.73 7.50 35.06
CA SER A 119 -10.19 8.39 36.12
C SER A 119 -11.61 8.01 36.55
N ARG A 120 -11.99 8.39 37.77
CA ARG A 120 -13.31 8.11 38.35
C ARG A 120 -14.44 8.59 37.44
N LYS A 121 -14.26 9.77 36.82
CA LYS A 121 -15.21 10.37 35.87
C LYS A 121 -15.41 9.53 34.60
N ASP A 122 -14.37 8.88 34.11
CA ASP A 122 -14.45 8.07 32.89
C ASP A 122 -15.23 6.77 33.15
N ARG A 123 -15.04 6.19 34.34
CA ARG A 123 -15.80 5.01 34.81
C ARG A 123 -17.28 5.33 35.00
N GLU A 124 -17.59 6.50 35.57
CA GLU A 124 -18.96 6.98 35.75
C GLU A 124 -19.67 7.21 34.41
N ARG A 125 -18.97 7.80 33.43
CA ARG A 125 -19.49 8.00 32.07
C ARG A 125 -19.79 6.68 31.38
N LEU A 126 -18.89 5.70 31.48
CA LEU A 126 -19.11 4.37 30.90
C LEU A 126 -20.29 3.65 31.56
N ALA A 127 -20.39 3.70 32.90
CA ALA A 127 -21.50 3.08 33.62
C ALA A 127 -22.85 3.72 33.24
N ALA A 128 -22.88 5.05 33.10
CA ALA A 128 -24.06 5.78 32.65
C ALA A 128 -24.44 5.48 31.19
N GLN A 129 -23.45 5.19 30.33
CA GLN A 129 -23.67 4.86 28.92
C GLN A 129 -24.14 3.40 28.76
N ALA A 130 -23.53 2.46 29.48
CA ALA A 130 -23.94 1.06 29.50
C ALA A 130 -25.34 0.85 30.09
N ALA A 131 -25.78 1.72 31.02
CA ALA A 131 -27.14 1.70 31.55
C ALA A 131 -28.20 2.25 30.56
N ARG A 132 -27.77 2.94 29.50
CA ARG A 132 -28.66 3.51 28.47
C ARG A 132 -28.85 2.59 27.26
N GLU A 133 -27.99 1.60 27.08
CA GLU A 133 -28.17 0.58 26.05
C GLU A 133 -29.04 -0.56 26.64
N PRO A 134 -30.31 -0.73 26.20
CA PRO A 134 -31.04 -1.93 26.53
C PRO A 134 -30.32 -3.09 25.85
N ARG A 135 -29.75 -4.01 26.65
CA ARG A 135 -29.13 -5.24 26.14
C ARG A 135 -30.18 -5.98 25.30
N ALA A 136 -30.05 -5.88 23.98
CA ALA A 136 -30.82 -6.63 23.01
C ALA A 136 -30.35 -8.08 22.96
#